data_AF-A0A817VB55-F1
#
_entry.id   AF-A0A817VB55-F1
#
_cell.length_a   1.000
_cell.length_b   1.000
_cell.length_c   1.000
_cell.angle_alpha   90.00
_cell.angle_beta   90.00
_cell.angle_gamma   90.00
#
_symmetry.space_group_name_H-M   'P 1'
#
loop_
_entity.id
_entity.type
_entity.pdbx_description
1 polymer ?
#
loop_
_entity_poly.entity_id
_entity_poly.type
_entity_poly.pdbx_seq_one_letter_code
_entity_poly.pdbx_strand_id
1 'polypeptide(L)'
;MVILVNANYTRSYTNHQLWRLHVTNREQLAKILAFSRIAHLHDINFWSEHFRIHEPIDVRVPPEAIDGFADFLTSDGVKIKHVVHMADIGAIIERQRILQNLPPSSSNPNDFAYDKYHTVEDIHAWVDQIVATYPEIVTPFTVGKSYENRDMKGFKISSKKMATKRDGTKATTKKAVWWDGGGASSDPCADTFCGEKAFSEIETAQVAKFITNQQGTIVHYINFHSYSQLWMSPWSYTTLIPPQFKLQDDGSIQAITALTAVHGTRYQHGTIAQIIYAASGSTADWTYGTANVTFSYGVELRDT
;
A
#
# COMPACT_ATOMS: atom_id res chain seq x y z
N MET A 1 -12.61 -21.89 2.69
CA MET A 1 -14.03 -21.61 2.36
C MET A 1 -14.07 -20.95 1.00
N VAL A 2 -14.93 -21.35 0.05
CA VAL A 2 -14.97 -20.71 -1.28
C VAL A 2 -15.86 -19.47 -1.19
N ILE A 3 -15.24 -18.29 -1.14
CA ILE A 3 -15.96 -17.01 -1.23
C ILE A 3 -16.24 -16.75 -2.71
N LEU A 4 -17.47 -17.05 -3.13
CA LEU A 4 -17.98 -16.66 -4.45
C LEU A 4 -18.25 -15.14 -4.44
N VAL A 5 -17.28 -14.36 -4.89
CA VAL A 5 -17.46 -12.92 -5.13
C VAL A 5 -18.41 -12.76 -6.32
N ASN A 6 -19.68 -12.52 -6.02
CA ASN A 6 -20.70 -12.35 -7.05
C ASN A 6 -20.57 -10.94 -7.68
N ALA A 7 -20.13 -10.89 -8.94
CA ALA A 7 -19.72 -9.67 -9.64
C ALA A 7 -20.81 -8.58 -9.84
N ASN A 8 -22.03 -8.81 -9.36
CA ASN A 8 -23.15 -7.87 -9.43
C ASN A 8 -23.52 -7.19 -8.10
N TYR A 9 -22.76 -7.39 -7.01
CA TYR A 9 -23.04 -6.71 -5.73
C TYR A 9 -22.42 -5.30 -5.66
N THR A 10 -23.14 -4.29 -6.16
CA THR A 10 -22.78 -2.89 -5.94
C THR A 10 -23.10 -2.49 -4.50
N ARG A 11 -22.07 -2.31 -3.67
CA ARG A 11 -22.22 -1.83 -2.29
C ARG A 11 -22.29 -0.30 -2.24
N SER A 12 -23.32 0.24 -1.60
CA SER A 12 -23.38 1.68 -1.29
C SER A 12 -22.58 2.02 -0.03
N TYR A 13 -22.15 3.28 0.05
CA TYR A 13 -21.53 3.90 1.22
C TYR A 13 -22.15 5.28 1.57
N THR A 14 -23.35 5.58 1.05
CA THR A 14 -24.07 6.83 1.33
C THR A 14 -24.30 7.01 2.84
N ASN A 15 -23.91 8.17 3.38
CA ASN A 15 -23.92 8.51 4.80
C ASN A 15 -23.02 7.65 5.70
N HIS A 16 -22.14 6.79 5.16
CA HIS A 16 -21.08 6.19 5.97
C HIS A 16 -20.07 7.29 6.32
N GLN A 17 -19.65 7.35 7.58
CA GLN A 17 -18.78 8.39 8.11
C GLN A 17 -17.38 7.83 8.39
N LEU A 18 -16.35 8.66 8.20
CA LEU A 18 -15.01 8.37 8.71
C LEU A 18 -14.84 9.15 10.02
N TRP A 19 -14.65 8.43 11.12
CA TRP A 19 -14.40 9.03 12.43
C TRP A 19 -12.92 8.90 12.79
N ARG A 20 -12.31 10.00 13.24
CA ARG A 20 -10.93 10.03 13.75
C ARG A 20 -11.01 10.00 15.28
N LEU A 21 -10.65 8.86 15.87
CA LEU A 21 -10.64 8.65 17.33
C LEU A 21 -9.35 9.19 17.94
N HIS A 22 -9.44 9.67 19.18
CA HIS A 22 -8.31 10.18 19.96
C HIS A 22 -8.13 9.36 21.25
N VAL A 23 -7.29 8.33 21.16
CA VAL A 23 -6.88 7.49 22.29
C VAL A 23 -5.73 8.15 23.04
N THR A 24 -5.87 8.31 24.36
CA THR A 24 -4.96 9.07 25.23
C THR A 24 -4.43 8.28 26.43
N ASN A 25 -4.92 7.05 26.64
CA ASN A 25 -4.43 6.16 27.70
C ASN A 25 -4.58 4.67 27.31
N ARG A 26 -4.03 3.77 28.14
CA ARG A 26 -4.03 2.31 27.91
C ARG A 26 -5.40 1.65 28.00
N GLU A 27 -6.32 2.20 28.79
CA GLU A 27 -7.67 1.67 29.02
C GLU A 27 -8.56 1.90 27.80
N GLN A 28 -8.53 3.13 27.27
CA GLN A 28 -9.13 3.49 25.97
C GLN A 28 -8.56 2.63 24.83
N LEU A 29 -7.23 2.42 24.80
CA LEU A 29 -6.59 1.58 23.80
C LEU A 29 -7.04 0.11 23.89
N ALA A 30 -7.10 -0.46 25.09
CA ALA A 30 -7.57 -1.82 25.32
C ALA A 30 -9.04 -1.99 24.90
N LYS A 31 -9.88 -0.97 25.14
CA LYS A 31 -11.29 -0.97 24.71
C LYS A 31 -11.44 -0.99 23.18
N ILE A 32 -10.66 -0.21 22.43
CA ILE A 32 -10.64 -0.27 20.96
C ILE A 32 -10.07 -1.60 20.44
N LEU A 33 -8.98 -2.11 21.03
CA LEU A 33 -8.38 -3.42 20.68
C LEU A 33 -9.28 -4.63 20.98
N ALA A 34 -10.25 -4.49 21.87
CA ALA A 34 -11.29 -5.49 22.09
C ALA A 34 -12.39 -5.39 21.02
N PHE A 35 -12.83 -4.17 20.69
CA PHE A 35 -13.89 -3.94 19.71
C PHE A 35 -13.49 -4.26 18.27
N SER A 36 -12.25 -3.95 17.86
CA SER A 36 -11.81 -4.19 16.47
C SER A 36 -11.94 -5.65 16.02
N ARG A 37 -11.81 -6.60 16.96
CA ARG A 37 -11.97 -8.05 16.74
C ARG A 37 -13.38 -8.46 16.35
N ILE A 38 -14.38 -7.66 16.73
CA ILE A 38 -15.80 -7.88 16.46
C ILE A 38 -16.41 -6.82 15.54
N ALA A 39 -15.64 -5.79 15.15
CA ALA A 39 -16.14 -4.65 14.38
C ALA A 39 -16.77 -5.08 13.03
N HIS A 40 -16.25 -6.13 12.40
CA HIS A 40 -16.82 -6.73 11.19
C HIS A 40 -18.26 -7.24 11.38
N LEU A 41 -18.65 -7.67 12.59
CA LEU A 41 -20.03 -8.08 12.92
C LEU A 41 -21.01 -6.89 12.99
N HIS A 42 -20.48 -5.67 13.07
CA HIS A 42 -21.23 -4.41 13.10
C HIS A 42 -21.07 -3.60 11.80
N ASP A 43 -20.44 -4.18 10.77
CA ASP A 43 -19.96 -3.48 9.57
C ASP A 43 -19.09 -2.22 9.87
N ILE A 44 -18.40 -2.21 11.01
CA ILE A 44 -17.40 -1.18 11.33
C ILE A 44 -16.03 -1.67 10.86
N ASN A 45 -15.32 -0.83 10.11
CA ASN A 45 -14.03 -1.16 9.50
C ASN A 45 -13.01 -0.07 9.83
N PHE A 46 -11.86 -0.45 10.39
CA PHE A 46 -10.81 0.48 10.76
C PHE A 46 -9.91 0.75 9.55
N TRP A 47 -9.70 2.03 9.23
CA TRP A 47 -8.78 2.46 8.17
C TRP A 47 -7.34 2.56 8.68
N SER A 48 -7.15 2.86 9.96
CA SER A 48 -5.85 2.73 10.61
C SER A 48 -5.58 1.28 11.01
N GLU A 49 -4.58 0.65 10.41
CA GLU A 49 -4.16 -0.73 10.71
C GLU A 49 -3.58 -0.89 12.13
N HIS A 50 -3.02 0.19 12.69
CA HIS A 50 -2.47 0.24 14.04
C HIS A 50 -3.28 1.10 15.00
N PHE A 51 -3.27 0.73 16.29
CA PHE A 51 -3.80 1.55 17.37
C PHE A 51 -2.69 1.85 18.38
N ARG A 52 -2.36 3.13 18.55
CA ARG A 52 -1.35 3.64 19.47
C ARG A 52 -1.94 4.77 20.32
N ILE A 53 -1.26 5.12 21.41
CA ILE A 53 -1.69 6.21 22.31
C ILE A 53 -1.14 7.54 21.77
N HIS A 54 -1.99 8.57 21.74
CA HIS A 54 -1.75 9.91 21.18
C HIS A 54 -1.66 10.01 19.65
N GLU A 55 -1.80 8.89 18.94
CA GLU A 55 -1.95 8.85 17.48
C GLU A 55 -3.45 8.77 17.10
N PRO A 56 -3.86 9.29 15.94
CA PRO A 56 -5.22 9.16 15.45
C PRO A 56 -5.54 7.71 15.07
N ILE A 57 -6.79 7.31 15.24
CA ILE A 57 -7.31 6.03 14.73
C ILE A 57 -8.53 6.34 13.87
N ASP A 58 -8.43 6.12 12.57
CA ASP A 58 -9.52 6.34 11.62
C ASP A 58 -10.37 5.09 11.46
N VAL A 59 -11.69 5.25 11.52
CA VAL A 59 -12.66 4.16 11.48
C VAL A 59 -13.91 4.55 10.68
N ARG A 60 -14.30 3.71 9.73
CA ARG A 60 -15.55 3.82 8.98
C ARG A 60 -16.71 3.30 9.81
N VAL A 61 -17.66 4.19 10.09
CA VAL A 61 -18.92 3.87 10.79
C VAL A 61 -20.07 3.92 9.77
N PRO A 62 -20.85 2.83 9.58
CA PRO A 62 -22.05 2.84 8.75
C PRO A 62 -23.19 3.59 9.46
N PRO A 63 -24.15 4.20 8.74
CA PRO A 63 -25.16 5.06 9.34
C PRO A 63 -26.02 4.36 10.39
N GLU A 64 -26.32 3.07 10.21
CA GLU A 64 -27.06 2.22 11.15
C GLU A 64 -26.31 1.91 12.46
N ALA A 65 -25.00 2.15 12.53
CA ALA A 65 -24.17 1.90 13.72
C ALA A 65 -23.68 3.19 14.41
N ILE A 66 -24.02 4.39 13.90
CA ILE A 66 -23.58 5.69 14.45
C ILE A 66 -23.89 5.80 15.94
N ASP A 67 -25.17 5.65 16.33
CA ASP A 67 -25.57 5.86 17.73
C ASP A 67 -24.97 4.78 18.65
N GLY A 68 -25.04 3.51 18.26
CA GLY A 68 -24.49 2.40 19.04
C GLY A 68 -22.97 2.47 19.22
N PHE A 69 -22.23 2.99 18.23
CA PHE A 69 -20.79 3.20 18.35
C PHE A 69 -20.45 4.47 19.16
N ALA A 70 -21.23 5.54 19.05
CA ALA A 70 -21.09 6.71 19.94
C ALA A 70 -21.32 6.34 21.42
N ASP A 71 -22.35 5.55 21.71
CA ASP A 71 -22.61 5.02 23.05
C ASP A 71 -21.45 4.12 23.52
N PHE A 72 -20.98 3.19 22.69
CA PHE A 72 -19.81 2.36 23.00
C PHE A 72 -18.57 3.21 23.31
N LEU A 73 -18.28 4.28 22.56
CA LEU A 73 -17.15 5.18 22.82
C LEU A 73 -17.30 5.98 24.14
N THR A 74 -18.45 5.92 24.83
CA THR A 74 -18.66 6.61 26.12
C THR A 74 -19.11 5.70 27.28
N SER A 75 -19.41 4.43 27.01
CA SER A 75 -19.82 3.43 28.00
C SER A 75 -18.70 3.02 28.97
N ASP A 76 -19.07 2.28 30.02
CA ASP A 76 -18.15 1.62 30.98
C ASP A 76 -17.26 2.59 31.79
N GLY A 77 -17.58 3.89 31.76
CA GLY A 77 -16.75 4.98 32.32
C GLY A 77 -15.59 5.40 31.41
N VAL A 78 -15.24 4.60 30.41
CA VAL A 78 -14.10 4.80 29.51
C VAL A 78 -14.51 5.65 28.30
N LYS A 79 -14.45 6.98 28.47
CA LYS A 79 -14.80 7.93 27.41
C LYS A 79 -13.65 8.14 26.42
N ILE A 80 -13.91 7.87 25.14
CA ILE A 80 -12.99 8.09 24.01
C ILE A 80 -13.53 9.26 23.19
N LYS A 81 -12.67 10.25 22.89
CA LYS A 81 -13.04 11.37 22.01
C LYS A 81 -12.94 10.93 20.56
N HIS A 82 -13.87 11.40 19.72
CA HIS A 82 -13.80 11.27 18.27
C HIS A 82 -14.16 12.61 17.61
N VAL A 83 -13.82 12.73 16.33
CA VAL A 83 -14.37 13.75 15.43
C VAL A 83 -14.83 13.08 14.13
N VAL A 84 -15.90 13.58 13.53
CA VAL A 84 -16.30 13.18 12.17
C VAL A 84 -15.33 13.83 11.20
N HIS A 85 -14.42 13.05 10.61
CA HIS A 85 -13.42 13.52 9.66
C HIS A 85 -14.00 13.60 8.24
N MET A 86 -14.85 12.64 7.86
CA MET A 86 -15.64 12.67 6.63
C MET A 86 -17.10 12.33 6.95
N ALA A 87 -18.04 13.18 6.54
CA ALA A 87 -19.47 13.06 6.89
C ALA A 87 -20.31 12.22 5.92
N ASP A 88 -19.84 12.03 4.68
CA ASP A 88 -20.43 11.11 3.70
C ASP A 88 -19.35 10.58 2.75
N ILE A 89 -18.89 9.36 2.99
CA ILE A 89 -17.94 8.64 2.14
C ILE A 89 -18.58 8.32 0.78
N GLY A 90 -19.90 8.09 0.72
CA GLY A 90 -20.65 7.84 -0.51
C GLY A 90 -20.58 9.01 -1.50
N ALA A 91 -20.73 10.25 -1.02
CA ALA A 91 -20.54 11.45 -1.86
C ALA A 91 -19.10 11.58 -2.42
N ILE A 92 -18.09 11.15 -1.66
CA ILE A 92 -16.69 11.16 -2.12
C ILE A 92 -16.48 10.10 -3.22
N ILE A 93 -16.99 8.88 -3.00
CA ILE A 93 -16.95 7.78 -3.98
C ILE A 93 -17.71 8.16 -5.26
N GLU A 94 -18.91 8.71 -5.15
CA GLU A 94 -19.71 9.14 -6.30
C GLU A 94 -19.04 10.27 -7.08
N ARG A 95 -18.45 11.26 -6.39
CA ARG A 95 -17.62 12.29 -7.03
C ARG A 95 -16.45 11.68 -7.80
N GLN A 96 -15.76 10.69 -7.22
CA GLN A 96 -14.64 10.03 -7.90
C GLN A 96 -15.10 9.17 -9.09
N ARG A 97 -16.26 8.51 -8.98
CA ARG A 97 -16.90 7.76 -10.07
C ARG A 97 -17.26 8.71 -11.23
N ILE A 98 -17.79 9.90 -10.94
CA ILE A 98 -18.06 10.93 -11.95
C ILE A 98 -16.74 11.36 -12.63
N LEU A 99 -15.70 11.71 -11.85
CA LEU A 99 -14.41 12.14 -12.39
C LEU A 99 -13.73 11.06 -13.26
N GLN A 100 -13.82 9.78 -12.87
CA GLN A 100 -13.32 8.65 -13.67
C GLN A 100 -14.02 8.56 -15.04
N ASN A 101 -15.33 8.84 -15.10
CA ASN A 101 -16.13 8.79 -16.33
C ASN A 101 -16.05 10.07 -17.19
N LEU A 102 -15.32 11.11 -16.76
CA LEU A 102 -15.06 12.28 -17.62
C LEU A 102 -14.09 11.92 -18.77
N PRO A 103 -14.20 12.60 -19.93
CA PRO A 103 -13.23 12.45 -21.01
C PRO A 103 -11.81 12.84 -20.56
N PRO A 104 -10.75 12.35 -21.24
CA PRO A 104 -9.37 12.73 -20.96
C PRO A 104 -9.14 14.24 -20.99
N SER A 105 -8.26 14.75 -20.12
CA SER A 105 -7.85 16.15 -20.09
C SER A 105 -6.92 16.54 -21.26
N SER A 106 -6.38 15.58 -22.01
CA SER A 106 -5.62 15.84 -23.24
C SER A 106 -6.54 16.03 -24.45
N SER A 107 -6.16 16.94 -25.34
CA SER A 107 -6.77 17.11 -26.66
C SER A 107 -6.45 15.97 -27.64
N ASN A 108 -5.46 15.13 -27.34
CA ASN A 108 -5.22 13.87 -28.06
C ASN A 108 -5.91 12.70 -27.32
N PRO A 109 -6.94 12.06 -27.89
CA PRO A 109 -7.63 10.93 -27.24
C PRO A 109 -6.77 9.66 -27.12
N ASN A 110 -5.56 9.65 -27.68
CA ASN A 110 -4.58 8.57 -27.50
C ASN A 110 -3.60 8.83 -26.33
N ASP A 111 -3.66 9.99 -25.67
CA ASP A 111 -2.85 10.26 -24.47
C ASP A 111 -3.53 9.67 -23.23
N PHE A 112 -2.74 9.01 -22.38
CA PHE A 112 -3.23 8.52 -21.10
C PHE A 112 -3.44 9.65 -20.09
N ALA A 113 -4.61 9.70 -19.46
CA ALA A 113 -5.00 10.75 -18.52
C ALA A 113 -4.43 10.50 -17.12
N TYR A 114 -3.17 10.90 -16.88
CA TYR A 114 -2.46 10.70 -15.60
C TYR A 114 -3.08 11.47 -14.40
N ASP A 115 -4.15 12.23 -14.59
CA ASP A 115 -4.84 13.07 -13.62
C ASP A 115 -6.15 12.47 -13.05
N LYS A 116 -6.50 11.23 -13.44
CA LYS A 116 -7.63 10.47 -12.88
C LYS A 116 -7.31 9.00 -12.64
N TYR A 117 -8.14 8.31 -11.86
CA TYR A 117 -8.11 6.84 -11.76
C TYR A 117 -8.74 6.16 -12.99
N HIS A 118 -8.35 4.91 -13.22
CA HIS A 118 -8.62 4.11 -14.41
C HIS A 118 -9.05 2.69 -14.05
N THR A 119 -9.62 1.93 -14.99
CA THR A 119 -9.87 0.49 -14.81
C THR A 119 -8.58 -0.32 -14.96
N VAL A 120 -8.58 -1.59 -14.55
CA VAL A 120 -7.41 -2.47 -14.78
C VAL A 120 -7.24 -2.77 -16.28
N GLU A 121 -8.33 -2.78 -17.04
CA GLU A 121 -8.35 -2.88 -18.50
C GLU A 121 -7.65 -1.68 -19.16
N ASP A 122 -7.96 -0.45 -18.75
CA ASP A 122 -7.30 0.78 -19.22
C ASP A 122 -5.79 0.77 -18.91
N ILE A 123 -5.42 0.37 -17.69
CA ILE A 123 -4.02 0.27 -17.25
C ILE A 123 -3.27 -0.81 -18.05
N HIS A 124 -3.93 -1.94 -18.33
CA HIS A 124 -3.36 -3.00 -19.16
C HIS A 124 -3.21 -2.61 -20.63
N ALA A 125 -4.11 -1.78 -21.16
CA ALA A 125 -3.99 -1.19 -22.50
C ALA A 125 -2.85 -0.15 -22.56
N TRP A 126 -2.71 0.68 -21.53
CA TRP A 126 -1.60 1.64 -21.39
C TRP A 126 -0.23 0.95 -21.31
N VAL A 127 -0.10 -0.16 -20.56
CA VAL A 127 1.13 -0.97 -20.52
C VAL A 127 1.51 -1.46 -21.93
N ASP A 128 0.54 -1.97 -22.70
CA ASP A 128 0.79 -2.42 -24.07
C ASP A 128 1.14 -1.25 -25.01
N GLN A 129 0.50 -0.09 -24.84
CA GLN A 129 0.78 1.14 -25.59
C GLN A 129 2.19 1.67 -25.34
N ILE A 130 2.65 1.71 -24.08
CA ILE A 130 4.01 2.13 -23.70
C ILE A 130 5.06 1.18 -24.29
N VAL A 131 4.79 -0.12 -24.28
CA VAL A 131 5.64 -1.13 -24.94
C VAL A 131 5.70 -0.91 -26.46
N ALA A 132 4.56 -0.68 -27.11
CA ALA A 132 4.47 -0.46 -28.56
C ALA A 132 5.08 0.88 -29.02
N THR A 133 5.05 1.91 -28.17
CA THR A 133 5.59 3.24 -28.46
C THR A 133 7.11 3.31 -28.27
N TYR A 134 7.66 2.54 -27.33
CA TYR A 134 9.09 2.59 -26.97
C TYR A 134 9.83 1.23 -27.06
N PRO A 135 9.62 0.39 -28.10
CA PRO A 135 10.13 -0.99 -28.15
C PRO A 135 11.66 -1.10 -28.14
N GLU A 136 12.37 -0.04 -28.52
CA GLU A 136 13.83 0.04 -28.47
C GLU A 136 14.40 0.06 -27.05
N ILE A 137 13.60 0.47 -26.06
CA ILE A 137 14.00 0.59 -24.65
C ILE A 137 13.07 -0.09 -23.66
N VAL A 138 11.81 -0.37 -24.02
CA VAL A 138 10.82 -1.05 -23.16
C VAL A 138 10.62 -2.48 -23.63
N THR A 139 10.84 -3.46 -22.73
CA THR A 139 10.49 -4.87 -22.98
C THR A 139 9.28 -5.25 -22.13
N PRO A 140 8.23 -5.91 -22.65
CA PRO A 140 7.13 -6.42 -21.83
C PRO A 140 7.58 -7.66 -21.03
N PHE A 141 6.84 -7.97 -19.96
CA PHE A 141 6.82 -9.29 -19.33
C PHE A 141 5.50 -9.50 -18.58
N THR A 142 5.21 -10.75 -18.25
CA THR A 142 4.15 -11.15 -17.32
C THR A 142 4.80 -11.88 -16.16
N VAL A 143 4.48 -11.49 -14.91
CA VAL A 143 5.01 -12.15 -13.70
C VAL A 143 4.36 -13.52 -13.52
N GLY A 144 3.05 -13.58 -13.76
CA GLY A 144 2.22 -14.77 -13.67
C GLY A 144 0.75 -14.42 -13.88
N LYS A 145 -0.14 -15.28 -13.38
CA LYS A 145 -1.58 -15.04 -13.33
C LYS A 145 -2.01 -14.72 -11.90
N SER A 146 -3.04 -13.89 -11.77
CA SER A 146 -3.80 -13.73 -10.52
C SER A 146 -4.67 -14.96 -10.22
N TYR A 147 -5.27 -15.02 -9.03
CA TYR A 147 -6.26 -16.02 -8.64
C TYR A 147 -7.42 -16.11 -9.64
N GLU A 148 -7.93 -14.95 -10.08
CA GLU A 148 -8.95 -14.82 -11.13
C GLU A 148 -8.39 -14.86 -12.56
N ASN A 149 -7.20 -15.43 -12.77
CA ASN A 149 -6.57 -15.69 -14.07
C ASN A 149 -6.29 -14.44 -14.95
N ARG A 150 -6.21 -13.24 -14.37
CA ARG A 150 -5.74 -12.02 -15.06
C ARG A 150 -4.21 -12.04 -15.18
N ASP A 151 -3.66 -11.49 -16.26
CA ASP A 151 -2.21 -11.39 -16.43
C ASP A 151 -1.62 -10.29 -15.54
N MET A 152 -0.64 -10.65 -14.72
CA MET A 152 0.16 -9.69 -13.95
C MET A 152 1.23 -9.08 -14.86
N LYS A 153 0.82 -8.11 -15.68
CA LYS A 153 1.68 -7.43 -16.65
C LYS A 153 2.70 -6.51 -15.98
N GLY A 154 3.83 -6.30 -16.65
CA GLY A 154 4.76 -5.22 -16.34
C GLY A 154 5.70 -4.94 -17.52
N PHE A 155 6.50 -3.87 -17.40
CA PHE A 155 7.43 -3.48 -18.45
C PHE A 155 8.83 -3.11 -17.92
N LYS A 156 9.83 -3.33 -18.77
CA LYS A 156 11.21 -3.58 -18.37
C LYS A 156 12.14 -2.61 -19.14
N ILE A 157 12.37 -1.40 -18.63
CA ILE A 157 13.11 -0.31 -19.31
C ILE A 157 14.65 -0.51 -19.31
N SER A 158 15.33 -0.42 -20.46
CA SER A 158 16.78 -0.23 -20.58
C SER A 158 17.19 0.41 -21.90
N SER A 159 18.23 1.24 -21.89
CA SER A 159 18.96 1.57 -23.12
C SER A 159 19.79 0.38 -23.63
N LYS A 160 19.94 0.27 -24.96
CA LYS A 160 20.89 -0.69 -25.59
C LYS A 160 22.37 -0.28 -25.43
N LYS A 161 22.64 0.96 -24.98
CA LYS A 161 23.98 1.37 -24.54
C LYS A 161 24.29 0.70 -23.20
N MET A 162 25.08 -0.37 -23.26
CA MET A 162 25.81 -0.92 -22.12
C MET A 162 26.55 0.23 -21.43
N ALA A 163 26.08 0.68 -20.27
CA ALA A 163 26.78 1.72 -19.52
C ALA A 163 28.11 1.14 -19.02
N THR A 164 29.23 1.76 -19.35
CA THR A 164 30.49 1.45 -18.69
C THR A 164 30.44 2.00 -17.28
N LYS A 165 30.64 1.16 -16.26
CA LYS A 165 30.88 1.68 -14.90
C LYS A 165 32.18 2.51 -14.91
N ARG A 166 32.40 3.35 -13.87
CA ARG A 166 33.66 4.10 -13.72
C ARG A 166 34.91 3.21 -13.61
N ASP A 167 34.73 1.92 -13.29
CA ASP A 167 35.78 0.88 -13.25
C ASP A 167 36.06 0.17 -14.59
N GLY A 168 35.39 0.56 -15.68
CA GLY A 168 35.55 -0.06 -17.01
C GLY A 168 34.66 -1.29 -17.26
N THR A 169 33.97 -1.83 -16.25
CA THR A 169 33.12 -3.03 -16.43
C THR A 169 31.77 -2.72 -17.09
N LYS A 170 31.28 -3.69 -17.86
CA LYS A 170 29.95 -3.68 -18.50
C LYS A 170 28.85 -3.63 -17.43
N ALA A 171 28.03 -2.59 -17.39
CA ALA A 171 26.81 -2.60 -16.58
C ALA A 171 25.77 -3.55 -17.18
N THR A 172 25.15 -4.35 -16.32
CA THR A 172 23.98 -5.18 -16.65
C THR A 172 22.71 -4.33 -16.73
N THR A 173 21.72 -4.82 -17.46
CA THR A 173 20.46 -4.12 -17.69
C THR A 173 19.57 -4.15 -16.44
N LYS A 174 19.68 -3.12 -15.60
CA LYS A 174 18.82 -2.88 -14.43
C LYS A 174 17.35 -2.71 -14.83
N LYS A 175 16.42 -3.42 -14.16
CA LYS A 175 14.95 -3.29 -14.24
C LYS A 175 14.31 -3.72 -12.90
N ALA A 176 13.02 -3.40 -12.65
CA ALA A 176 12.36 -3.54 -11.34
C ALA A 176 10.90 -4.07 -11.42
N VAL A 177 10.38 -4.68 -10.33
CA VAL A 177 9.02 -5.26 -10.15
C VAL A 177 8.58 -5.24 -8.66
N TRP A 178 7.26 -5.23 -8.40
CA TRP A 178 6.50 -5.08 -7.12
C TRP A 178 5.93 -6.40 -6.57
N TRP A 179 5.71 -6.55 -5.24
CA TRP A 179 4.38 -6.63 -4.55
C TRP A 179 4.44 -7.20 -3.11
N ASP A 180 3.68 -6.64 -2.16
CA ASP A 180 3.96 -6.62 -0.69
C ASP A 180 3.28 -7.67 0.23
N GLY A 181 3.53 -7.58 1.57
CA GLY A 181 2.93 -8.38 2.65
C GLY A 181 2.82 -7.64 4.01
N GLY A 182 2.06 -8.18 4.98
CA GLY A 182 1.54 -7.45 6.16
C GLY A 182 2.45 -7.39 7.41
N GLY A 183 1.91 -7.16 8.63
CA GLY A 183 0.57 -6.67 9.00
C GLY A 183 -0.36 -7.67 9.71
N ALA A 184 0.00 -8.96 9.72
CA ALA A 184 -1.02 -9.95 9.37
C ALA A 184 -1.71 -10.74 10.51
N SER A 185 -3.03 -10.91 10.38
CA SER A 185 -3.93 -11.69 11.26
C SER A 185 -4.05 -13.16 10.84
N SER A 186 -4.35 -14.07 11.78
CA SER A 186 -4.69 -15.47 11.47
C SER A 186 -6.20 -15.73 11.31
N ASP A 187 -7.04 -14.69 11.43
CA ASP A 187 -8.49 -14.77 11.21
C ASP A 187 -8.81 -14.47 9.74
N PRO A 188 -9.41 -15.42 8.97
CA PRO A 188 -9.83 -15.19 7.58
C PRO A 188 -10.88 -14.10 7.38
N CYS A 189 -11.51 -13.60 8.46
CA CYS A 189 -12.47 -12.49 8.43
C CYS A 189 -11.82 -11.12 8.69
N ALA A 190 -10.52 -11.04 8.95
CA ALA A 190 -9.80 -9.79 9.18
C ALA A 190 -9.18 -9.27 7.88
N ASP A 191 -9.25 -7.95 7.66
CA ASP A 191 -8.70 -7.28 6.47
C ASP A 191 -7.19 -7.52 6.28
N THR A 192 -6.45 -7.83 7.36
CA THR A 192 -5.03 -8.17 7.33
C THR A 192 -4.72 -9.68 7.33
N PHE A 193 -5.64 -10.56 6.91
CA PHE A 193 -5.42 -12.02 6.97
C PHE A 193 -4.11 -12.48 6.27
N CYS A 194 -3.34 -13.35 6.94
CA CYS A 194 -1.98 -13.74 6.53
C CYS A 194 -1.89 -14.85 5.47
N GLY A 195 -3.03 -15.44 5.08
CA GLY A 195 -3.06 -16.64 4.26
C GLY A 195 -2.76 -17.92 5.06
N GLU A 196 -2.93 -19.10 4.45
CA GLU A 196 -2.69 -20.39 5.13
C GLU A 196 -1.18 -20.64 5.40
N LYS A 197 -0.29 -19.92 4.70
CA LYS A 197 1.17 -20.03 4.76
C LYS A 197 1.81 -18.88 4.00
N ALA A 198 3.11 -18.63 4.23
CA ALA A 198 3.88 -17.73 3.37
C ALA A 198 3.79 -18.18 1.89
N PHE A 199 3.48 -17.23 1.01
CA PHE A 199 3.22 -17.45 -0.43
C PHE A 199 2.09 -18.46 -0.73
N SER A 200 0.99 -18.43 0.05
CA SER A 200 -0.28 -19.05 -0.35
C SER A 200 -0.90 -18.34 -1.56
N GLU A 201 -0.90 -17.00 -1.56
CA GLU A 201 -1.51 -16.19 -2.60
C GLU A 201 -0.66 -16.22 -3.87
N ILE A 202 -1.26 -16.59 -5.00
CA ILE A 202 -0.55 -16.87 -6.26
C ILE A 202 0.19 -15.64 -6.79
N GLU A 203 -0.36 -14.45 -6.58
CA GLU A 203 0.23 -13.15 -6.88
C GLU A 203 1.61 -13.03 -6.21
N THR A 204 1.64 -13.15 -4.88
CA THR A 204 2.86 -13.06 -4.08
C THR A 204 3.87 -14.16 -4.43
N ALA A 205 3.40 -15.38 -4.71
CA ALA A 205 4.25 -16.52 -5.04
C ALA A 205 4.97 -16.35 -6.38
N GLN A 206 4.30 -15.83 -7.41
CA GLN A 206 4.93 -15.57 -8.71
C GLN A 206 5.85 -14.34 -8.65
N VAL A 207 5.51 -13.31 -7.87
CA VAL A 207 6.39 -12.15 -7.59
C VAL A 207 7.68 -12.58 -6.89
N ALA A 208 7.59 -13.35 -5.80
CA ALA A 208 8.76 -13.83 -5.06
C ALA A 208 9.66 -14.72 -5.95
N LYS A 209 9.06 -15.58 -6.78
CA LYS A 209 9.76 -16.38 -7.80
C LYS A 209 10.45 -15.51 -8.84
N PHE A 210 9.79 -14.45 -9.35
CA PHE A 210 10.37 -13.52 -10.32
C PHE A 210 11.58 -12.75 -9.72
N ILE A 211 11.47 -12.29 -8.48
CA ILE A 211 12.55 -11.59 -7.76
C ILE A 211 13.71 -12.55 -7.48
N THR A 212 13.44 -13.76 -6.99
CA THR A 212 14.47 -14.79 -6.73
C THR A 212 15.24 -15.16 -8.01
N ASN A 213 14.55 -15.29 -9.15
CA ASN A 213 15.17 -15.51 -10.47
C ASN A 213 16.05 -14.33 -10.95
N GLN A 214 16.07 -13.20 -10.24
CA GLN A 214 16.88 -12.00 -10.50
C GLN A 214 17.73 -11.57 -9.28
N GLN A 215 17.89 -12.46 -8.29
CA GLN A 215 18.70 -12.23 -7.11
C GLN A 215 20.15 -11.82 -7.46
N GLY A 216 20.70 -10.85 -6.73
CA GLY A 216 22.00 -10.25 -7.03
C GLY A 216 22.03 -9.27 -8.22
N THR A 217 20.93 -9.08 -8.96
CA THR A 217 20.82 -8.05 -10.02
C THR A 217 19.97 -6.85 -9.61
N ILE A 218 19.05 -7.03 -8.66
CA ILE A 218 18.19 -5.99 -8.10
C ILE A 218 18.96 -5.25 -6.99
N VAL A 219 19.08 -3.93 -7.13
CA VAL A 219 19.82 -3.06 -6.18
C VAL A 219 18.87 -2.28 -5.28
N HIS A 220 17.74 -1.84 -5.83
CA HIS A 220 16.67 -1.15 -5.11
C HIS A 220 15.35 -1.88 -5.33
N TYR A 221 14.52 -1.90 -4.29
CA TYR A 221 13.12 -2.29 -4.33
C TYR A 221 12.31 -1.19 -3.64
N ILE A 222 11.23 -0.74 -4.26
CA ILE A 222 10.33 0.27 -3.68
C ILE A 222 8.91 -0.25 -3.85
N ASN A 223 8.21 -0.41 -2.74
CA ASN A 223 6.76 -0.57 -2.71
C ASN A 223 6.08 0.78 -2.46
N PHE A 224 4.91 1.00 -3.06
CA PHE A 224 4.09 2.20 -2.89
C PHE A 224 2.70 1.83 -2.36
N HIS A 225 2.30 2.52 -1.30
CA HIS A 225 1.02 2.41 -0.60
C HIS A 225 0.41 3.83 -0.42
N SER A 226 -0.74 3.92 0.23
CA SER A 226 -1.31 5.18 0.73
C SER A 226 -2.26 4.88 1.90
N TYR A 227 -2.32 5.66 2.97
CA TYR A 227 -1.80 7.03 3.16
C TYR A 227 -1.03 7.16 4.48
N SER A 228 -0.10 8.14 4.56
CA SER A 228 0.48 8.73 5.79
C SER A 228 1.69 9.64 5.51
N GLN A 229 2.19 9.73 4.26
CA GLN A 229 3.43 10.42 3.90
C GLN A 229 4.66 9.89 4.67
N LEU A 230 4.98 8.61 4.48
CA LEU A 230 6.10 7.90 5.13
C LEU A 230 7.03 7.31 4.07
N TRP A 231 8.35 7.36 4.30
CA TRP A 231 9.35 6.67 3.49
C TRP A 231 10.14 5.71 4.38
N MET A 232 9.85 4.43 4.27
CA MET A 232 10.11 3.44 5.31
C MET A 232 11.11 2.37 4.84
N SER A 233 12.00 1.91 5.71
CA SER A 233 12.93 0.80 5.45
C SER A 233 12.63 -0.41 6.34
N PRO A 234 13.24 -1.58 6.09
CA PRO A 234 13.31 -2.66 7.07
C PRO A 234 13.87 -2.20 8.43
N TRP A 235 13.65 -2.93 9.51
CA TRP A 235 12.72 -4.06 9.62
C TRP A 235 11.29 -3.57 9.92
N SER A 236 10.30 -4.33 9.45
CA SER A 236 8.89 -4.23 9.85
C SER A 236 8.54 -5.24 10.94
N TYR A 237 9.06 -6.48 10.89
CA TYR A 237 8.69 -7.51 11.88
C TYR A 237 9.27 -7.28 13.29
N THR A 238 10.23 -6.35 13.44
CA THR A 238 10.93 -6.09 14.70
C THR A 238 11.46 -4.67 14.79
N THR A 239 11.51 -4.10 16.00
CA THR A 239 12.08 -2.77 16.26
C THR A 239 13.61 -2.74 16.30
N LEU A 240 14.28 -3.89 16.09
CA LEU A 240 15.72 -3.96 15.85
C LEU A 240 16.10 -3.19 14.57
N ILE A 241 17.28 -2.59 14.56
CA ILE A 241 17.83 -1.86 13.41
C ILE A 241 18.55 -2.85 12.47
N PRO A 242 18.29 -2.87 11.15
CA PRO A 242 19.02 -3.73 10.23
C PRO A 242 20.49 -3.28 10.03
N PRO A 243 21.43 -4.22 9.78
CA PRO A 243 22.86 -3.89 9.62
C PRO A 243 23.21 -2.84 8.55
N GLN A 244 22.37 -2.64 7.53
CA GLN A 244 22.57 -1.59 6.51
C GLN A 244 21.61 -0.39 6.66
N PHE A 245 20.93 -0.22 7.79
CA PHE A 245 19.96 0.85 8.02
C PHE A 245 20.50 2.24 7.63
N LYS A 246 21.74 2.59 8.02
CA LYS A 246 22.29 3.92 7.69
C LYS A 246 22.36 4.17 6.17
N LEU A 247 22.64 3.16 5.36
CA LEU A 247 22.63 3.29 3.89
C LEU A 247 21.20 3.48 3.35
N GLN A 248 20.22 2.80 3.94
CA GLN A 248 18.81 2.97 3.60
C GLN A 248 18.34 4.38 3.99
N ASP A 249 18.64 4.84 5.21
CA ASP A 249 18.23 6.14 5.73
C ASP A 249 18.92 7.33 5.00
N ASP A 250 20.21 7.22 4.70
CA ASP A 250 20.93 8.17 3.82
C ASP A 250 20.23 8.29 2.44
N GLY A 251 19.62 7.21 1.96
CA GLY A 251 18.81 7.19 0.74
C GLY A 251 17.42 7.82 0.92
N SER A 252 16.71 7.47 1.99
CA SER A 252 15.41 8.05 2.38
C SER A 252 15.48 9.57 2.47
N ILE A 253 16.50 10.10 3.16
CA ILE A 253 16.71 11.55 3.33
C ILE A 253 16.86 12.25 1.98
N GLN A 254 17.62 11.68 1.04
CA GLN A 254 17.79 12.24 -0.31
C GLN A 254 16.47 12.20 -1.11
N ALA A 255 15.74 11.09 -1.07
CA ALA A 255 14.45 10.95 -1.75
C ALA A 255 13.41 11.94 -1.22
N ILE A 256 13.27 12.05 0.11
CA ILE A 256 12.35 12.98 0.76
C ILE A 256 12.75 14.44 0.50
N THR A 257 14.04 14.77 0.51
CA THR A 257 14.52 16.13 0.19
C THR A 257 14.12 16.52 -1.22
N ALA A 258 14.30 15.62 -2.20
CA ALA A 258 13.89 15.85 -3.58
C ALA A 258 12.35 15.98 -3.72
N LEU A 259 11.57 15.12 -3.05
CA LEU A 259 10.11 15.18 -3.03
C LEU A 259 9.60 16.50 -2.43
N THR A 260 10.15 16.89 -1.27
CA THR A 260 9.81 18.13 -0.56
C THR A 260 10.09 19.35 -1.42
N ALA A 261 11.16 19.35 -2.23
CA ALA A 261 11.51 20.46 -3.10
C ALA A 261 10.48 20.76 -4.23
N VAL A 262 9.64 19.80 -4.60
CA VAL A 262 8.63 20.00 -5.67
C VAL A 262 7.37 20.71 -5.15
N HIS A 263 6.88 20.31 -3.97
CA HIS A 263 5.55 20.71 -3.47
C HIS A 263 5.49 21.03 -1.96
N GLY A 264 6.63 21.11 -1.26
CA GLY A 264 6.70 21.36 0.19
C GLY A 264 6.15 20.22 1.08
N THR A 265 5.70 19.12 0.47
CA THR A 265 5.12 17.96 1.16
C THR A 265 6.20 17.24 1.98
N ARG A 266 5.96 17.10 3.29
CA ARG A 266 6.92 16.49 4.23
C ARG A 266 6.58 15.03 4.44
N TYR A 267 7.62 14.19 4.43
CA TYR A 267 7.52 12.76 4.73
C TYR A 267 8.35 12.43 5.97
N GLN A 268 7.92 11.46 6.76
CA GLN A 268 8.73 10.88 7.85
C GLN A 268 9.56 9.70 7.33
N HIS A 269 10.64 9.33 8.02
CA HIS A 269 11.47 8.17 7.66
C HIS A 269 12.07 7.46 8.87
N GLY A 270 12.50 6.21 8.64
CA GLY A 270 13.01 5.28 9.64
C GLY A 270 12.65 3.83 9.31
N THR A 271 12.84 2.91 10.26
CA THR A 271 12.38 1.53 10.07
C THR A 271 10.86 1.43 10.25
N ILE A 272 10.20 0.61 9.42
CA ILE A 272 8.73 0.41 9.43
C ILE A 272 8.23 0.13 10.86
N ALA A 273 8.88 -0.78 11.58
CA ALA A 273 8.51 -1.17 12.95
C ALA A 273 8.51 -0.01 13.96
N GLN A 274 9.32 1.02 13.72
CA GLN A 274 9.44 2.18 14.60
C GLN A 274 8.45 3.27 14.22
N ILE A 275 8.40 3.66 12.93
CA ILE A 275 7.63 4.83 12.47
C ILE A 275 6.15 4.54 12.22
N ILE A 276 5.78 3.32 11.81
CA ILE A 276 4.38 2.90 11.69
C ILE A 276 4.08 1.85 12.77
N TYR A 277 4.29 0.55 12.56
CA TYR A 277 4.10 -0.48 13.59
C TYR A 277 4.86 -1.77 13.26
N ALA A 278 5.01 -2.65 14.26
CA ALA A 278 5.60 -3.96 14.07
C ALA A 278 4.66 -4.85 13.23
N ALA A 279 5.07 -5.14 12.00
CA ALA A 279 4.28 -5.78 10.95
C ALA A 279 5.06 -6.95 10.34
N SER A 280 4.57 -8.18 10.47
CA SER A 280 5.28 -9.39 10.03
C SER A 280 4.87 -9.88 8.63
N GLY A 281 5.83 -9.90 7.70
CA GLY A 281 5.64 -10.47 6.36
C GLY A 281 5.90 -9.52 5.18
N SER A 282 6.32 -8.26 5.42
CA SER A 282 6.54 -7.28 4.35
C SER A 282 7.60 -7.70 3.33
N THR A 283 7.43 -7.23 2.08
CA THR A 283 8.47 -7.32 1.06
C THR A 283 9.64 -6.41 1.32
N ALA A 284 9.50 -5.31 2.06
CA ALA A 284 10.67 -4.57 2.51
C ALA A 284 11.62 -5.52 3.24
N ASP A 285 11.09 -6.28 4.21
CA ASP A 285 11.84 -7.26 5.00
C ASP A 285 12.27 -8.48 4.18
N TRP A 286 11.38 -9.06 3.37
CA TRP A 286 11.72 -10.25 2.57
C TRP A 286 12.75 -9.94 1.47
N THR A 287 12.60 -8.82 0.74
CA THR A 287 13.56 -8.47 -0.32
C THR A 287 14.92 -8.10 0.25
N TYR A 288 14.98 -7.44 1.41
CA TYR A 288 16.23 -7.16 2.11
C TYR A 288 16.85 -8.43 2.71
N GLY A 289 16.12 -9.13 3.59
CA GLY A 289 16.64 -10.25 4.38
C GLY A 289 16.76 -11.59 3.63
N THR A 290 15.95 -11.83 2.61
CA THR A 290 15.96 -13.09 1.83
C THR A 290 16.46 -12.89 0.40
N ALA A 291 15.96 -11.88 -0.32
CA ALA A 291 16.40 -11.59 -1.69
C ALA A 291 17.74 -10.81 -1.77
N ASN A 292 18.28 -10.35 -0.63
CA ASN A 292 19.54 -9.61 -0.52
C ASN A 292 19.57 -8.29 -1.33
N VAL A 293 18.44 -7.56 -1.34
CA VAL A 293 18.31 -6.22 -1.94
C VAL A 293 18.57 -5.17 -0.85
N THR A 294 19.71 -4.49 -0.90
CA THR A 294 20.12 -3.57 0.18
C THR A 294 19.15 -2.39 0.35
N PHE A 295 18.68 -1.80 -0.74
CA PHE A 295 17.82 -0.61 -0.73
C PHE A 295 16.36 -0.97 -0.96
N SER A 296 15.79 -1.72 -0.03
CA SER A 296 14.35 -2.02 0.02
C SER A 296 13.59 -0.97 0.82
N TYR A 297 12.47 -0.49 0.29
CA TYR A 297 11.62 0.50 0.92
C TYR A 297 10.12 0.20 0.74
N GLY A 298 9.31 0.63 1.70
CA GLY A 298 7.87 0.86 1.54
C GLY A 298 7.57 2.34 1.68
N VAL A 299 6.65 2.89 0.89
CA VAL A 299 6.37 4.33 0.84
C VAL A 299 4.87 4.58 0.93
N GLU A 300 4.42 5.17 2.04
CA GLU A 300 3.06 5.69 2.16
C GLU A 300 2.97 7.04 1.46
N LEU A 301 2.12 7.15 0.45
CA LEU A 301 1.86 8.39 -0.27
C LEU A 301 0.91 9.32 0.53
N ARG A 302 0.38 10.35 -0.13
CA ARG A 302 -0.54 11.32 0.47
C ARG A 302 -1.90 10.68 0.84
N ASP A 303 -2.65 11.23 1.80
CA ASP A 303 -2.36 12.36 2.70
C ASP A 303 -2.08 11.92 4.16
N THR A 304 -2.76 12.48 5.18
CA THR A 304 -2.41 12.36 6.62
C THR A 304 -3.60 12.54 7.57
#